data_AF-A0A7S2AFR4-F1
#
_entry.id   AF-A0A7S2AFR4-F1
#
_cell.length_a   1.000
_cell.length_b   1.000
_cell.length_c   1.000
_cell.angle_alpha   90.00
_cell.angle_beta   90.00
_cell.angle_gamma   90.00
#
_symmetry.space_group_name_H-M   'P 1'
#
loop_
_entity.id
_entity.type
_entity.pdbx_description
1 polymer ?
#
loop_
_entity_poly.entity_id
_entity_poly.type
_entity_poly.pdbx_seq_one_letter_code
_entity_poly.pdbx_strand_id
1 'polypeptide(L)'
;SIPAPRRPPLQGSMPPADKDLDEATLERLPSRRSFVPPTVGNFVGSGKVRSDFSDVPLDFELPAGDVKRGKKLFKKHCGQCHSVYPDNRITQTGAFQLGPTLFNIHGRASGEAEIQQKQVMGGRAEGLVWFEGPLMNYMKNPRQMTQQNVQMNFRGIDDFQTRVDIVHYLKTLNWDNPEVAHPPERPASFPPVFPFNV
;
A
#
# COMPACT_ATOMS: atom_id res chain seq x y z
N SER A 1 -41.43 41.66 3.89
CA SER A 1 -40.27 42.58 3.94
C SER A 1 -39.59 42.51 5.29
N ILE A 2 -38.56 41.66 5.43
CA ILE A 2 -37.43 41.79 6.39
C ILE A 2 -36.26 41.02 5.74
N PRO A 3 -35.13 41.65 5.37
CA PRO A 3 -33.97 40.94 4.85
C PRO A 3 -32.96 40.59 5.97
N ALA A 4 -32.42 39.37 5.95
CA ALA A 4 -31.35 38.93 6.83
C ALA A 4 -29.99 39.54 6.40
N PRO A 5 -29.08 39.87 7.35
CA PRO A 5 -27.79 40.48 7.03
C PRO A 5 -26.75 39.48 6.52
N ARG A 6 -26.03 39.88 5.47
CA ARG A 6 -24.90 39.17 4.84
C ARG A 6 -23.65 39.29 5.73
N ARG A 7 -22.93 38.18 5.94
CA ARG A 7 -21.58 38.18 6.54
C ARG A 7 -20.53 38.49 5.46
N PRO A 8 -19.54 39.36 5.73
CA PRO A 8 -18.38 39.54 4.85
C PRO A 8 -17.28 38.47 5.10
N PRO A 9 -16.37 38.25 4.13
CA PRO A 9 -15.35 37.20 4.20
C PRO A 9 -14.15 37.63 5.08
N LEU A 10 -13.60 36.66 5.82
CA LEU A 10 -12.37 36.82 6.60
C LEU A 10 -11.16 36.80 5.67
N GLN A 11 -10.49 37.95 5.53
CA GLN A 11 -9.14 38.04 4.97
C GLN A 11 -8.12 37.67 6.05
N GLY A 12 -7.40 36.57 5.85
CA GLY A 12 -6.25 36.20 6.66
C GLY A 12 -5.01 36.99 6.22
N SER A 13 -4.53 37.86 7.10
CA SER A 13 -3.29 38.62 6.95
C SER A 13 -2.06 37.74 7.22
N MET A 14 -1.15 37.70 6.26
CA MET A 14 0.18 37.10 6.32
C MET A 14 1.11 38.04 7.12
N PRO A 15 1.87 37.58 8.13
CA PRO A 15 2.81 38.44 8.84
C PRO A 15 4.07 38.70 8.00
N PRO A 16 4.66 39.91 8.07
CA PRO A 16 5.85 40.27 7.31
C PRO A 16 7.13 39.65 7.87
N ALA A 17 8.09 39.44 6.97
CA ALA A 17 9.43 38.97 7.27
C ALA A 17 10.21 40.02 8.08
N ASP A 18 10.64 39.64 9.29
CA ASP A 18 11.59 40.42 10.07
C ASP A 18 12.99 40.23 9.47
N LYS A 19 13.47 41.31 8.87
CA LYS A 19 14.90 41.59 8.70
C LYS A 19 15.35 42.32 9.95
N ASP A 20 16.63 42.19 10.26
CA ASP A 20 17.35 42.93 11.30
C ASP A 20 17.42 42.22 12.66
N LEU A 21 18.39 41.30 12.78
CA LEU A 21 19.06 41.07 14.05
C LEU A 21 20.56 41.28 13.88
N ASP A 22 21.02 42.17 14.72
CA ASP A 22 22.23 42.95 14.81
C ASP A 22 23.37 42.20 15.51
N GLU A 23 24.57 42.45 15.01
CA GLU A 23 25.85 41.79 15.31
C GLU A 23 26.47 42.28 16.64
N ALA A 24 25.73 42.25 17.75
CA ALA A 24 26.22 42.81 19.02
C ALA A 24 25.80 42.06 20.30
N THR A 25 25.54 40.75 20.23
CA THR A 25 25.40 39.91 21.45
C THR A 25 26.18 38.59 21.35
N LEU A 26 27.39 38.65 20.80
CA LEU A 26 28.43 37.63 20.99
C LEU A 26 29.39 38.17 22.04
N GLU A 27 29.34 37.65 23.28
CA GLU A 27 30.40 37.70 24.33
C GLU A 27 29.78 37.43 25.73
N ARG A 28 28.95 36.39 25.90
CA ARG A 28 28.66 35.85 27.25
C ARG A 28 28.01 34.47 27.28
N LEU A 29 28.72 33.43 26.84
CA LEU A 29 28.34 32.04 27.18
C LEU A 29 29.57 31.22 27.61
N PRO A 30 29.50 30.52 28.75
CA PRO A 30 30.64 29.78 29.30
C PRO A 30 31.00 28.53 28.48
N SER A 31 32.30 28.24 28.51
CA SER A 31 33.05 27.18 27.84
C SER A 31 32.30 25.86 27.60
N ARG A 32 32.33 25.45 26.33
CA ARG A 32 31.92 24.16 25.76
C ARG A 32 32.26 22.97 26.66
N ARG A 33 31.24 22.27 27.15
CA ARG A 33 31.37 20.83 27.43
C ARG A 33 31.22 20.09 26.10
N SER A 34 32.24 19.33 25.75
CA SER A 34 32.27 18.46 24.58
C SER A 34 31.08 17.50 24.61
N PHE A 35 30.12 17.72 23.71
CA PHE A 35 29.08 16.76 23.40
C PHE A 35 29.71 15.62 22.62
N VAL A 36 29.91 14.47 23.27
CA VAL A 36 30.29 13.23 22.60
C VAL A 36 29.01 12.68 21.96
N PRO A 37 28.92 12.52 20.63
CA PRO A 37 27.77 11.86 20.03
C PRO A 37 27.73 10.42 20.56
N PRO A 38 26.57 9.86 20.90
CA PRO A 38 26.50 8.43 21.14
C PRO A 38 26.89 7.75 19.83
N THR A 39 28.02 7.03 19.85
CA THR A 39 28.34 6.02 18.84
C THR A 39 27.08 5.22 18.63
N VAL A 40 26.60 5.15 17.39
CA VAL A 40 25.52 4.25 17.00
C VAL A 40 26.03 2.84 17.27
N GLY A 41 25.77 2.38 18.48
CA GLY A 41 26.07 1.03 18.92
C GLY A 41 25.23 0.11 18.07
N ASN A 42 25.89 -0.83 17.41
CA ASN A 42 25.25 -2.04 16.93
C ASN A 42 24.40 -2.60 18.08
N PHE A 43 23.08 -2.45 17.95
CA PHE A 43 22.13 -3.15 18.78
C PHE A 43 22.25 -4.63 18.42
N VAL A 44 23.17 -5.33 19.07
CA VAL A 44 23.18 -6.79 19.16
C VAL A 44 22.09 -7.17 20.15
N GLY A 45 20.85 -7.03 19.70
CA GLY A 45 19.72 -7.74 20.28
C GLY A 45 19.77 -9.17 19.77
N SER A 46 20.34 -10.07 20.57
CA SER A 46 20.31 -11.53 20.38
C SER A 46 18.89 -12.08 20.51
N GLY A 47 17.99 -11.67 19.61
CA GLY A 47 16.86 -12.50 19.21
C GLY A 47 17.36 -13.35 18.05
N LYS A 48 17.17 -14.67 18.11
CA LYS A 48 17.39 -15.55 16.95
C LYS A 48 16.73 -14.91 15.73
N VAL A 49 17.52 -14.35 14.82
CA VAL A 49 17.06 -14.02 13.48
C VAL A 49 16.59 -15.35 12.91
N ARG A 50 15.27 -15.55 12.89
CA ARG A 50 14.69 -16.77 12.32
C ARG A 50 15.08 -16.71 10.85
N SER A 51 16.05 -17.54 10.48
CA SER A 51 16.61 -17.72 9.15
C SER A 51 15.59 -17.40 8.03
N ASP A 52 15.88 -16.33 7.31
CA ASP A 52 15.41 -15.93 5.96
C ASP A 52 14.18 -16.65 5.40
N PHE A 53 12.98 -16.20 5.78
CA PHE A 53 11.77 -16.46 4.98
C PHE A 53 11.66 -15.49 3.80
N SER A 54 12.25 -14.29 3.94
CA SER A 54 12.41 -13.32 2.86
C SER A 54 13.57 -13.76 1.99
N ASP A 55 13.34 -13.96 0.69
CA ASP A 55 14.40 -14.29 -0.26
C ASP A 55 15.03 -13.04 -0.89
N VAL A 56 14.38 -11.88 -0.76
CA VAL A 56 14.90 -10.60 -1.24
C VAL A 56 14.93 -9.56 -0.14
N PRO A 57 15.93 -8.65 -0.13
CA PRO A 57 15.97 -7.54 0.80
C PRO A 57 14.85 -6.52 0.52
N LEU A 58 14.60 -5.59 1.45
CA LEU A 58 13.49 -4.62 1.30
C LEU A 58 13.77 -3.56 0.22
N ASP A 59 15.03 -3.21 0.01
CA ASP A 59 15.57 -2.32 -1.01
C ASP A 59 15.88 -3.03 -2.34
N PHE A 60 15.24 -4.18 -2.57
CA PHE A 60 15.47 -5.01 -3.75
C PHE A 60 15.08 -4.31 -5.07
N GLU A 61 16.02 -4.32 -6.01
CA GLU A 61 15.78 -3.90 -7.39
C GLU A 61 15.20 -5.06 -8.22
N LEU A 62 14.03 -4.82 -8.83
CA LEU A 62 13.34 -5.84 -9.61
C LEU A 62 14.10 -6.11 -10.92
N PRO A 63 14.53 -7.37 -11.19
CA PRO A 63 15.17 -7.72 -12.44
C PRO A 63 14.19 -7.65 -13.61
N ALA A 64 14.69 -7.80 -14.84
CA ALA A 64 13.85 -7.81 -16.03
C ALA A 64 12.77 -8.90 -15.95
N GLY A 65 11.55 -8.55 -16.35
CA GLY A 65 10.40 -9.47 -16.37
C GLY A 65 9.45 -9.18 -17.53
N ASP A 66 8.54 -10.11 -17.77
CA ASP A 66 7.58 -10.03 -18.87
C ASP A 66 6.18 -9.69 -18.35
N VAL A 67 5.71 -8.48 -18.67
CA VAL A 67 4.39 -7.97 -18.32
C VAL A 67 3.24 -8.83 -18.88
N LYS A 68 3.38 -9.35 -20.11
CA LYS A 68 2.33 -10.17 -20.75
C LYS A 68 2.22 -11.53 -20.06
N ARG A 69 3.35 -12.13 -19.68
CA ARG A 69 3.37 -13.33 -18.83
C ARG A 69 2.81 -13.02 -17.45
N GLY A 70 3.23 -11.92 -16.85
CA GLY A 70 2.74 -11.41 -15.57
C GLY A 70 1.22 -11.30 -15.52
N LYS A 71 0.59 -10.72 -16.54
CA LYS A 71 -0.87 -10.63 -16.68
C LYS A 71 -1.56 -12.00 -16.65
N LYS A 72 -0.98 -13.00 -17.34
CA LYS A 72 -1.52 -14.38 -17.35
C LYS A 72 -1.37 -15.05 -15.98
N LEU A 73 -0.22 -14.88 -15.34
CA LEU A 73 0.08 -15.44 -14.02
C LEU A 73 -0.79 -14.78 -12.95
N PHE A 74 -0.98 -13.47 -13.02
CA PHE A 74 -1.90 -12.74 -12.16
C PHE A 74 -3.33 -13.27 -12.28
N LYS A 75 -3.83 -13.48 -13.50
CA LYS A 75 -5.18 -14.05 -13.71
C LYS A 75 -5.32 -15.42 -13.06
N LYS A 76 -4.27 -16.25 -13.09
CA LYS A 76 -4.23 -17.58 -12.50
C LYS A 76 -4.19 -17.56 -10.96
N HIS A 77 -3.38 -16.67 -10.38
CA HIS A 77 -3.07 -16.70 -8.94
C HIS A 77 -3.86 -15.68 -8.11
N CYS A 78 -4.23 -14.53 -8.69
CA CYS A 78 -4.76 -13.38 -7.97
C CYS A 78 -6.14 -12.95 -8.46
N GLY A 79 -6.42 -13.12 -9.76
CA GLY A 79 -7.62 -12.60 -10.42
C GLY A 79 -8.95 -13.20 -9.96
N GLN A 80 -8.93 -14.28 -9.18
CA GLN A 80 -10.13 -14.83 -8.55
C GLN A 80 -10.62 -13.99 -7.37
N CYS A 81 -9.69 -13.34 -6.66
CA CYS A 81 -10.00 -12.62 -5.41
C CYS A 81 -9.81 -11.11 -5.53
N HIS A 82 -8.96 -10.66 -6.47
CA HIS A 82 -8.58 -9.25 -6.58
C HIS A 82 -9.08 -8.62 -7.88
N SER A 83 -9.61 -7.41 -7.75
CA SER A 83 -9.82 -6.51 -8.88
C SER A 83 -8.50 -5.83 -9.29
N VAL A 84 -8.34 -5.60 -10.59
CA VAL A 84 -7.27 -4.74 -11.15
C VAL A 84 -7.77 -3.33 -11.46
N TYR A 85 -9.06 -3.09 -11.28
CA TYR A 85 -9.72 -1.83 -11.60
C TYR A 85 -9.96 -0.98 -10.35
N PRO A 86 -10.05 0.35 -10.48
CA PRO A 86 -10.26 1.26 -9.36
C PRO A 86 -11.64 1.08 -8.68
N ASP A 87 -12.60 0.41 -9.32
CA ASP A 87 -13.98 0.30 -8.87
C ASP A 87 -14.31 -0.98 -8.04
N ASN A 88 -13.29 -1.77 -7.66
CA ASN A 88 -13.45 -2.98 -6.82
C ASN A 88 -14.44 -4.06 -7.34
N ARG A 89 -14.70 -4.14 -8.65
CA ARG A 89 -15.80 -4.98 -9.18
C ARG A 89 -15.74 -6.50 -8.97
N ILE A 90 -14.57 -7.12 -8.80
CA ILE A 90 -14.42 -8.60 -8.66
C ILE A 90 -14.59 -9.06 -7.20
N THR A 91 -14.51 -8.13 -6.25
CA THR A 91 -14.25 -8.47 -4.85
C THR A 91 -15.52 -8.74 -4.03
N GLN A 92 -16.70 -8.62 -4.66
CA GLN A 92 -18.02 -8.87 -4.07
C GLN A 92 -18.71 -10.00 -4.82
N THR A 93 -18.63 -11.23 -4.31
CA THR A 93 -19.45 -12.36 -4.79
C THR A 93 -20.38 -12.78 -3.66
N GLY A 94 -21.65 -12.36 -3.75
CA GLY A 94 -22.64 -12.61 -2.70
C GLY A 94 -22.24 -11.98 -1.35
N ALA A 95 -22.39 -12.73 -0.25
CA ALA A 95 -22.04 -12.27 1.10
C ALA A 95 -20.54 -12.37 1.43
N PHE A 96 -19.70 -12.91 0.54
CA PHE A 96 -18.28 -13.14 0.81
C PHE A 96 -17.40 -12.12 0.09
N GLN A 97 -16.52 -11.46 0.84
CA GLN A 97 -15.55 -10.49 0.34
C GLN A 97 -14.20 -11.18 0.14
N LEU A 98 -13.71 -11.27 -1.10
CA LEU A 98 -12.57 -12.13 -1.46
C LEU A 98 -11.19 -11.46 -1.32
N GLY A 99 -11.09 -10.14 -1.49
CA GLY A 99 -9.84 -9.36 -1.32
C GLY A 99 -10.02 -7.91 -1.82
N PRO A 100 -9.14 -6.95 -1.52
CA PRO A 100 -9.25 -5.57 -2.02
C PRO A 100 -8.75 -5.43 -3.47
N THR A 101 -9.01 -4.29 -4.14
CA THR A 101 -8.36 -3.98 -5.43
C THR A 101 -6.84 -3.84 -5.29
N LEU A 102 -6.13 -4.35 -6.30
CA LEU A 102 -4.69 -4.19 -6.48
C LEU A 102 -4.36 -3.09 -7.49
N PHE A 103 -5.36 -2.31 -7.92
CA PHE A 103 -5.12 -1.07 -8.65
C PHE A 103 -4.33 -0.09 -7.76
N ASN A 104 -3.28 0.50 -8.33
CA ASN A 104 -2.33 1.39 -7.67
C ASN A 104 -1.76 0.80 -6.38
N ILE A 105 -1.38 -0.48 -6.40
CA ILE A 105 -0.77 -1.15 -5.24
C ILE A 105 0.68 -0.72 -5.01
N HIS A 106 1.46 -0.50 -6.08
CA HIS A 106 2.86 -0.11 -5.97
C HIS A 106 2.97 1.29 -5.31
N GLY A 107 3.76 1.39 -4.24
CA GLY A 107 3.89 2.60 -3.43
C GLY A 107 2.73 2.85 -2.44
N ARG A 108 1.70 2.01 -2.41
CA ARG A 108 0.58 2.12 -1.46
C ARG A 108 0.98 1.58 -0.09
N ALA A 109 0.50 2.20 0.99
CA ALA A 109 0.71 1.64 2.32
C ALA A 109 -0.23 0.44 2.57
N SER A 110 0.27 -0.55 3.30
CA SER A 110 -0.46 -1.75 3.64
C SER A 110 -1.63 -1.44 4.58
N GLY A 111 -2.77 -2.05 4.31
CA GLY A 111 -3.98 -1.85 5.11
C GLY A 111 -4.76 -0.55 4.82
N GLU A 112 -4.41 0.25 3.81
CA GLU A 112 -5.17 1.46 3.44
C GLU A 112 -6.54 1.13 2.82
N ALA A 113 -6.59 0.26 1.81
CA ALA A 113 -7.86 -0.23 1.25
C ALA A 113 -8.65 -1.08 2.26
N GLU A 114 -7.92 -1.71 3.19
CA GLU A 114 -8.48 -2.45 4.32
C GLU A 114 -9.25 -1.51 5.27
N ILE A 115 -8.95 -0.20 5.34
CA ILE A 115 -9.72 0.75 6.18
C ILE A 115 -11.20 0.82 5.79
N GLN A 116 -11.55 0.65 4.52
CA GLN A 116 -12.96 0.61 4.10
C GLN A 116 -13.62 -0.75 4.38
N GLN A 117 -12.86 -1.86 4.29
CA GLN A 117 -13.32 -3.22 4.64
C GLN A 117 -13.28 -3.53 6.15
N LYS A 118 -12.59 -2.71 6.95
CA LYS A 118 -12.35 -2.85 8.41
C LYS A 118 -13.61 -2.92 9.27
N GLN A 119 -14.79 -2.60 8.71
CA GLN A 119 -16.05 -2.82 9.41
C GLN A 119 -16.48 -4.29 9.45
N VAL A 120 -15.93 -5.18 8.60
CA VAL A 120 -16.55 -6.50 8.36
C VAL A 120 -15.70 -7.68 8.84
N MET A 121 -14.39 -7.76 8.64
CA MET A 121 -13.60 -8.94 9.07
C MET A 121 -12.13 -8.62 9.40
N GLY A 122 -11.68 -8.96 10.62
CA GLY A 122 -10.36 -8.62 11.16
C GLY A 122 -9.17 -9.39 10.56
N GLY A 123 -8.02 -8.71 10.51
CA GLY A 123 -6.71 -9.11 9.98
C GLY A 123 -6.01 -7.84 9.47
N ARG A 124 -4.67 -7.74 9.54
CA ARG A 124 -3.95 -6.58 9.00
C ARG A 124 -2.57 -6.99 8.45
N ALA A 125 -2.11 -6.25 7.46
CA ALA A 125 -0.69 -6.03 7.22
C ALA A 125 -0.44 -4.55 7.55
N GLU A 126 0.10 -4.21 8.72
CA GLU A 126 0.29 -2.82 9.16
C GLU A 126 1.72 -2.36 8.93
N GLY A 127 1.90 -1.14 8.40
CA GLY A 127 3.19 -0.44 8.42
C GLY A 127 4.17 -0.79 7.30
N LEU A 128 3.75 -1.49 6.24
CA LEU A 128 4.59 -1.82 5.08
C LEU A 128 4.16 -1.01 3.86
N VAL A 129 5.11 -0.43 3.13
CA VAL A 129 4.83 0.16 1.82
C VAL A 129 5.08 -0.88 0.74
N TRP A 130 4.14 -1.04 -0.19
CA TRP A 130 4.21 -2.05 -1.24
C TRP A 130 5.16 -1.64 -2.36
N PHE A 131 6.45 -1.92 -2.16
CA PHE A 131 7.48 -1.85 -3.18
C PHE A 131 7.87 -3.27 -3.66
N GLU A 132 8.86 -3.33 -4.53
CA GLU A 132 9.39 -4.53 -5.19
C GLU A 132 9.72 -5.64 -4.19
N GLY A 133 10.64 -5.41 -3.26
CA GLY A 133 11.04 -6.38 -2.23
C GLY A 133 9.87 -6.86 -1.35
N PRO A 134 9.12 -5.94 -0.71
CA PRO A 134 7.91 -6.26 0.04
C PRO A 134 6.89 -7.12 -0.72
N LEU A 135 6.61 -6.80 -1.98
CA LEU A 135 5.68 -7.57 -2.82
C LEU A 135 6.22 -8.97 -3.14
N MET A 136 7.50 -9.08 -3.47
CA MET A 136 8.16 -10.36 -3.75
C MET A 136 8.08 -11.30 -2.53
N ASN A 137 8.43 -10.80 -1.35
CA ASN A 137 8.39 -11.58 -0.10
C ASN A 137 6.95 -11.94 0.29
N TYR A 138 6.02 -10.99 0.16
CA TYR A 138 4.61 -11.24 0.48
C TYR A 138 3.98 -12.29 -0.44
N MET A 139 4.30 -12.28 -1.74
CA MET A 139 3.82 -13.30 -2.67
C MET A 139 4.41 -14.69 -2.41
N LYS A 140 5.60 -14.78 -1.80
CA LYS A 140 6.17 -16.08 -1.41
C LYS A 140 5.47 -16.65 -0.19
N ASN A 141 5.28 -15.85 0.85
CA ASN A 141 4.54 -16.29 2.03
C ASN A 141 3.86 -15.12 2.77
N PRO A 142 2.57 -14.87 2.49
CA PRO A 142 1.84 -13.77 3.11
C PRO A 142 1.75 -13.86 4.63
N ARG A 143 1.55 -15.07 5.16
CA ARG A 143 1.36 -15.32 6.59
C ARG A 143 2.63 -15.09 7.39
N GLN A 144 3.78 -15.47 6.82
CA GLN A 144 5.07 -15.25 7.46
C GLN A 144 5.50 -13.80 7.39
N MET A 145 5.26 -13.12 6.25
CA MET A 145 5.69 -11.73 6.06
C MET A 145 4.99 -10.75 7.01
N THR A 146 3.68 -10.91 7.23
CA THR A 146 2.93 -10.00 8.10
C THR A 146 3.01 -10.36 9.58
N GLN A 147 3.47 -11.58 9.91
CA GLN A 147 3.48 -12.13 11.28
C GLN A 147 2.11 -12.07 11.99
N GLN A 148 1.05 -11.78 11.25
CA GLN A 148 -0.33 -11.57 11.69
C GLN A 148 -1.26 -12.50 10.92
N ASN A 149 -2.47 -12.71 11.44
CA ASN A 149 -3.45 -13.52 10.73
C ASN A 149 -4.00 -12.73 9.54
N VAL A 150 -3.50 -13.04 8.34
CA VAL A 150 -4.01 -12.52 7.07
C VAL A 150 -5.15 -13.41 6.60
N GLN A 151 -6.29 -12.81 6.27
CA GLN A 151 -7.48 -13.53 5.79
C GLN A 151 -7.33 -14.04 4.34
N MET A 152 -6.33 -13.54 3.60
CA MET A 152 -6.00 -14.02 2.26
C MET A 152 -5.56 -15.49 2.31
N ASN A 153 -6.42 -16.38 1.83
CA ASN A 153 -6.13 -17.81 1.72
C ASN A 153 -5.24 -18.10 0.51
N PHE A 154 -3.95 -17.78 0.62
CA PHE A 154 -2.97 -17.96 -0.44
C PHE A 154 -1.78 -18.79 0.03
N ARG A 155 -1.43 -19.83 -0.74
CA ARG A 155 -0.30 -20.73 -0.43
C ARG A 155 1.06 -20.05 -0.60
N GLY A 156 1.15 -19.09 -1.53
CA GLY A 156 2.41 -18.50 -1.95
C GLY A 156 2.89 -19.01 -3.31
N ILE A 157 3.86 -18.29 -3.90
CA ILE A 157 4.53 -18.63 -5.15
C ILE A 157 6.03 -18.77 -4.87
N ASP A 158 6.56 -19.98 -4.97
CA ASP A 158 7.97 -20.25 -4.74
C ASP A 158 8.85 -19.77 -5.91
N ASP A 159 8.35 -19.91 -7.14
CA ASP A 159 9.09 -19.53 -8.35
C ASP A 159 9.37 -18.02 -8.39
N PHE A 160 10.66 -17.69 -8.44
CA PHE A 160 11.14 -16.31 -8.40
C PHE A 160 10.74 -15.54 -9.65
N GLN A 161 10.94 -16.11 -10.85
CA GLN A 161 10.62 -15.40 -12.10
C GLN A 161 9.11 -15.17 -12.25
N THR A 162 8.28 -16.12 -11.82
CA THR A 162 6.82 -15.94 -11.76
C THR A 162 6.46 -14.73 -10.91
N ARG A 163 7.07 -14.58 -9.72
CA ARG A 163 6.82 -13.40 -8.87
C ARG A 163 7.30 -12.11 -9.54
N VAL A 164 8.49 -12.10 -10.16
CA VAL A 164 9.03 -10.95 -10.89
C VAL A 164 8.08 -10.49 -11.99
N ASP A 165 7.61 -11.42 -12.84
CA ASP A 165 6.67 -11.13 -13.93
C ASP A 165 5.36 -10.53 -13.39
N ILE A 166 4.85 -11.06 -12.26
CA ILE A 166 3.65 -10.53 -11.61
C ILE A 166 3.89 -9.11 -11.07
N VAL A 167 5.02 -8.82 -10.41
CA VAL A 167 5.32 -7.46 -9.92
C VAL A 167 5.40 -6.48 -11.09
N HIS A 168 6.04 -6.84 -12.20
CA HIS A 168 6.07 -6.00 -13.40
C HIS A 168 4.65 -5.70 -13.91
N TYR A 169 3.76 -6.69 -13.93
CA TYR A 169 2.36 -6.45 -14.26
C TYR A 169 1.66 -5.54 -13.24
N LEU A 170 1.86 -5.74 -11.93
CA LEU A 170 1.26 -4.89 -10.89
C LEU A 170 1.69 -3.42 -11.01
N LYS A 171 2.92 -3.15 -11.44
CA LYS A 171 3.41 -1.78 -11.69
C LYS A 171 2.67 -1.09 -12.84
N THR A 172 2.10 -1.85 -13.78
CA THR A 172 1.26 -1.31 -14.87
C THR A 172 -0.18 -1.01 -14.44
N LEU A 173 -0.57 -1.37 -13.21
CA LEU A 173 -1.92 -1.14 -12.69
C LEU A 173 -2.02 0.24 -12.04
N ASN A 174 -1.90 1.29 -12.83
CA ASN A 174 -1.97 2.67 -12.37
C ASN A 174 -2.85 3.51 -13.30
N TRP A 175 -2.98 4.80 -13.00
CA TRP A 175 -3.78 5.74 -13.80
C TRP A 175 -3.17 6.03 -15.18
N ASP A 176 -1.87 5.78 -15.38
CA ASP A 176 -1.18 6.00 -16.65
C ASP A 176 -1.55 4.95 -17.71
N ASN A 177 -2.09 3.80 -17.28
CA ASN A 177 -2.54 2.74 -18.17
C ASN A 177 -4.06 2.87 -18.43
N PRO A 178 -4.47 3.35 -19.62
CA PRO A 178 -5.88 3.62 -19.91
C PRO A 178 -6.75 2.35 -19.93
N GLU A 179 -6.17 1.17 -20.20
CA GLU A 179 -6.92 -0.10 -20.22
C GLU A 179 -7.50 -0.47 -18.85
N VAL A 180 -6.84 -0.04 -17.77
CA VAL A 180 -7.22 -0.35 -16.38
C VAL A 180 -7.81 0.86 -15.66
N ALA A 181 -7.42 2.07 -16.04
CA ALA A 181 -7.96 3.32 -15.50
C ALA A 181 -9.42 3.56 -15.92
N HIS A 182 -9.77 3.19 -17.17
CA HIS A 182 -11.11 3.33 -17.72
C HIS A 182 -11.72 1.96 -17.99
N PRO A 183 -12.16 1.25 -16.95
CA PRO A 183 -12.67 -0.09 -17.15
C PRO A 183 -13.97 -0.05 -17.95
N PRO A 184 -14.25 -1.08 -18.78
CA PRO A 184 -15.53 -1.19 -19.47
C PRO A 184 -16.67 -1.19 -18.44
N GLU A 185 -17.88 -0.85 -18.86
CA GLU A 185 -19.05 -0.94 -17.98
C GLU A 185 -19.15 -2.34 -17.38
N ARG A 186 -19.49 -2.39 -16.09
CA ARG A 186 -19.72 -3.67 -15.43
C ARG A 186 -20.89 -4.34 -16.16
N PRO A 187 -20.74 -5.59 -16.65
CA PRO A 187 -21.90 -6.28 -17.21
C PRO A 187 -22.98 -6.27 -16.14
N ALA A 188 -24.22 -5.93 -16.52
CA ALA A 188 -25.34 -5.97 -15.60
C ALA A 188 -25.30 -7.32 -14.88
N SER A 189 -25.20 -7.30 -13.56
CA SER A 189 -25.26 -8.54 -12.77
C SER A 189 -26.57 -9.21 -13.16
N PHE A 190 -26.50 -10.39 -13.80
CA PHE A 190 -27.71 -11.19 -13.96
C PHE A 190 -28.32 -11.33 -12.57
N PRO A 191 -29.63 -11.08 -12.39
CA PRO A 191 -30.27 -11.37 -11.13
C PRO A 191 -29.92 -12.82 -10.78
N PRO A 192 -29.67 -13.14 -9.49
CA PRO A 192 -29.38 -14.51 -9.10
C PRO A 192 -30.44 -15.41 -9.72
N VAL A 193 -30.02 -16.27 -10.65
CA VAL A 193 -30.87 -17.34 -11.17
C VAL A 193 -30.99 -18.31 -10.02
N PHE A 194 -31.89 -18.03 -9.08
CA PHE A 194 -32.32 -19.00 -8.09
C PHE A 194 -33.14 -20.04 -8.85
N PRO A 195 -32.68 -21.31 -8.97
CA PRO A 195 -33.54 -22.37 -9.47
C PRO A 195 -34.37 -22.89 -8.29
N PHE A 196 -35.30 -22.07 -7.79
CA PHE A 196 -36.34 -22.54 -6.89
C PHE A 196 -37.65 -21.89 -7.31
N ASN A 197 -38.19 -22.37 -8.42
CA ASN A 197 -39.62 -22.37 -8.64
C ASN A 197 -40.01 -23.79 -9.09
N VAL A 198 -41.02 -24.32 -8.41
CA VAL A 198 -41.59 -25.68 -8.43
C VAL A 198 -40.86 -26.74 -7.58
#